data_AF-A0A2E2T0Z5-F1
#
_entry.id   AF-A0A2E2T0Z5-F1
#
_cell.length_a   1.000
_cell.length_b   1.000
_cell.length_c   1.000
_cell.angle_alpha   90.00
_cell.angle_beta   90.00
_cell.angle_gamma   90.00
#
_symmetry.space_group_name_H-M   'P 1'
#
loop_
_entity.id
_entity.type
_entity.pdbx_description
1 polymer ?
#
loop_
_entity_poly.entity_id
_entity_poly.type
_entity_poly.pdbx_seq_one_letter_code
_entity_poly.pdbx_strand_id
1 'polypeptide(L)'
;MELFEMAIRPYRFEVSEARSVKHPTFPNVTKHTFLVPARLFPKGVPSGANLREPVGMNRQVYKDVKASLEGKEALPGSFDLLNLGITIIAEDIEVIDKRVFNVSIDDDYGIVNGGHTTALIYECQEDDSIAEGQHVEVKIITGLDGVDSHNLRVDIARGQNTGISVQPRSIFELDGAFESIKKIIQKEDWAEDVGFKESDKKDIDIRELVSVLELMNVTDFPIRDTKHPIAAYEKWSAPLKKFGEDFEKHRNKPHERTYAAFEPLLLDTLKLYDHIRRDFLRVYNDTIGGRAGNLRIVEKAPPSRGRFQFRYAKLDDHDQRLTKGAAYPILGAFRNFVVMNEQSGLAEWQGGFDNVLASWKALAPELVQETKQAIRDIGNAPDSLGKNRNHWANLFKTVKLYVMQQQLDSYGSGGRHE
;
A
#
# COMPACT_ATOMS: atom_id res chain seq x y z
N MET A 1 -23.48 -10.68 34.52
CA MET A 1 -23.14 -11.14 33.15
C MET A 1 -24.41 -10.93 32.36
N GLU A 2 -24.59 -9.73 31.82
CA GLU A 2 -25.77 -9.40 31.01
C GLU A 2 -25.69 -10.20 29.71
N LEU A 3 -26.71 -11.01 29.48
CA LEU A 3 -26.94 -11.67 28.19
C LEU A 3 -27.25 -10.56 27.18
N PHE A 4 -26.35 -10.34 26.22
CA PHE A 4 -26.67 -9.52 25.04
C PHE A 4 -27.85 -10.20 24.32
N GLU A 5 -28.98 -9.53 24.30
CA GLU A 5 -30.19 -9.98 23.60
C GLU A 5 -29.96 -9.85 22.09
N MET A 6 -29.94 -10.99 21.38
CA MET A 6 -29.85 -11.02 19.92
C MET A 6 -31.13 -10.41 19.32
N ALA A 7 -31.04 -9.25 18.68
CA ALA A 7 -32.21 -8.51 18.19
C ALA A 7 -32.33 -8.59 16.67
N ILE A 8 -33.09 -9.56 16.16
CA ILE A 8 -33.60 -9.50 14.78
C ILE A 8 -34.66 -8.40 14.70
N ARG A 9 -34.52 -7.46 13.77
CA ARG A 9 -35.43 -6.32 13.63
C ARG A 9 -35.98 -6.19 12.21
N PRO A 10 -37.27 -5.85 12.04
CA PRO A 10 -37.84 -5.59 10.72
C PRO A 10 -37.49 -4.18 10.24
N TYR A 11 -37.01 -4.08 9.00
CA TYR A 11 -36.78 -2.82 8.29
C TYR A 11 -37.72 -2.73 7.09
N ARG A 12 -38.46 -1.63 6.99
CA ARG A 12 -39.41 -1.42 5.90
C ARG A 12 -38.71 -0.87 4.67
N PHE A 13 -38.81 -1.58 3.56
CA PHE A 13 -38.31 -1.17 2.25
C PHE A 13 -39.48 -0.82 1.33
N GLU A 14 -39.52 0.42 0.86
CA GLU A 14 -40.38 0.88 -0.22
C GLU A 14 -39.56 0.91 -1.51
N VAL A 15 -39.99 0.16 -2.53
CA VAL A 15 -39.15 -0.12 -3.70
C VAL A 15 -39.86 0.25 -4.98
N SER A 16 -39.09 0.65 -5.99
CA SER A 16 -39.62 0.87 -7.34
C SER A 16 -39.88 -0.46 -8.04
N GLU A 17 -38.94 -1.41 -7.91
CA GLU A 17 -39.04 -2.75 -8.48
C GLU A 17 -38.38 -3.79 -7.56
N ALA A 18 -38.87 -5.03 -7.62
CA ALA A 18 -38.34 -6.16 -6.86
C ALA A 18 -38.34 -7.45 -7.69
N ARG A 19 -37.26 -8.22 -7.60
CA ARG A 19 -37.15 -9.57 -8.20
C ARG A 19 -36.52 -10.54 -7.21
N SER A 20 -36.87 -11.83 -7.34
CA SER A 20 -36.36 -12.91 -6.49
C SER A 20 -35.94 -14.10 -7.33
N VAL A 21 -34.80 -14.70 -7.01
CA VAL A 21 -34.26 -15.89 -7.69
C VAL A 21 -33.80 -16.90 -6.65
N LYS A 22 -34.27 -18.14 -6.75
CA LYS A 22 -33.80 -19.25 -5.92
C LYS A 22 -32.40 -19.69 -6.35
N HIS A 23 -31.54 -20.02 -5.39
CA HIS A 23 -30.21 -20.52 -5.71
C HIS A 23 -30.30 -21.91 -6.35
N PRO A 24 -29.59 -22.17 -7.48
CA PRO A 24 -29.71 -23.43 -8.21
C PRO A 24 -29.19 -24.65 -7.43
N THR A 25 -28.26 -24.43 -6.51
CA THR A 25 -27.62 -25.51 -5.71
C THR A 25 -28.09 -25.55 -4.25
N PHE A 26 -28.62 -24.44 -3.73
CA PHE A 26 -29.01 -24.30 -2.32
C PHE A 26 -30.49 -23.91 -2.28
N PRO A 27 -31.43 -24.88 -2.34
CA PRO A 27 -32.84 -24.59 -2.59
C PRO A 27 -33.51 -23.67 -1.57
N ASN A 28 -32.96 -23.59 -0.35
CA ASN A 28 -33.43 -22.73 0.72
C ASN A 28 -32.97 -21.27 0.53
N VAL A 29 -31.86 -21.05 -0.16
CA VAL A 29 -31.27 -19.73 -0.36
C VAL A 29 -32.00 -19.00 -1.47
N THR A 30 -32.52 -17.81 -1.16
CA THR A 30 -33.13 -16.91 -2.14
C THR A 30 -32.34 -15.62 -2.22
N LYS A 31 -32.10 -15.15 -3.45
CA LYS A 31 -31.48 -13.86 -3.74
C LYS A 31 -32.56 -12.91 -4.24
N HIS A 32 -32.79 -11.85 -3.48
CA HIS A 32 -33.70 -10.77 -3.83
C HIS A 32 -32.91 -9.58 -4.36
N THR A 33 -33.44 -8.87 -5.36
CA THR A 33 -32.89 -7.59 -5.81
C THR A 33 -34.01 -6.56 -5.78
N PHE A 34 -33.81 -5.52 -4.98
CA PHE A 34 -34.71 -4.38 -4.88
C PHE A 34 -34.06 -3.16 -5.53
N LEU A 35 -34.83 -2.42 -6.31
CA LEU A 35 -34.46 -1.09 -6.77
C LEU A 35 -35.13 -0.07 -5.86
N VAL A 36 -34.37 0.50 -4.93
CA VAL A 36 -34.89 1.33 -3.84
C VAL A 36 -34.64 2.80 -4.16
N PRO A 37 -35.66 3.69 -4.14
CA PRO A 37 -35.40 5.13 -4.19
C PRO A 37 -34.46 5.51 -3.04
N ALA A 38 -33.31 6.12 -3.35
CA ALA A 38 -32.24 6.33 -2.35
C ALA A 38 -32.73 7.17 -1.16
N ARG A 39 -33.64 8.13 -1.41
CA ARG A 39 -34.30 8.94 -0.36
C ARG A 39 -35.21 8.14 0.60
N LEU A 40 -35.64 6.94 0.22
CA LEU A 40 -36.50 6.04 1.01
C LEU A 40 -35.74 4.84 1.57
N PHE A 41 -34.42 4.75 1.36
CA PHE A 41 -33.63 3.68 1.96
C PHE A 41 -33.74 3.76 3.50
N PRO A 42 -34.12 2.67 4.20
CA PRO A 42 -34.42 2.73 5.62
C PRO A 42 -33.19 3.10 6.46
N LYS A 43 -33.37 4.00 7.43
CA LYS A 43 -32.33 4.40 8.38
C LYS A 43 -32.06 3.31 9.42
N GLY A 44 -30.81 3.21 9.86
CA GLY A 44 -30.42 2.35 10.98
C GLY A 44 -30.38 0.86 10.65
N VAL A 45 -30.27 0.47 9.37
CA VAL A 45 -30.00 -0.91 8.99
C VAL A 45 -28.61 -1.28 9.54
N PRO A 46 -28.46 -2.38 10.30
CA PRO A 46 -27.20 -2.70 10.94
C PRO A 46 -26.14 -3.03 9.89
N SER A 47 -24.91 -2.61 10.15
CA SER A 47 -23.71 -3.16 9.51
C SER A 47 -23.26 -4.35 10.34
N GLY A 48 -23.12 -5.54 9.74
CA GLY A 48 -22.81 -6.75 10.52
C GLY A 48 -21.60 -6.55 11.43
N ALA A 49 -21.79 -6.79 12.73
CA ALA A 49 -20.84 -6.50 13.80
C ALA A 49 -19.43 -7.10 13.60
N ASN A 50 -19.30 -8.10 12.72
CA ASN A 50 -18.03 -8.80 12.42
C ASN A 50 -17.34 -8.36 11.11
N LEU A 51 -17.88 -7.38 10.39
CA LEU A 51 -17.29 -6.85 9.16
C LEU A 51 -17.07 -5.36 9.36
N ARG A 52 -15.90 -5.06 9.94
CA ARG A 52 -15.30 -3.73 10.17
C ARG A 52 -16.15 -2.55 9.71
N GLU A 53 -16.42 -1.63 10.64
CA GLU A 53 -16.83 -0.26 10.32
C GLU A 53 -16.15 0.23 9.03
N PRO A 54 -16.86 0.91 8.12
CA PRO A 54 -16.31 1.33 6.83
C PRO A 54 -15.01 2.15 6.99
N VAL A 55 -13.84 1.51 6.92
CA VAL A 55 -12.56 2.18 7.10
C VAL A 55 -12.07 2.73 5.77
N GLY A 56 -12.13 4.05 5.64
CA GLY A 56 -11.26 4.81 4.73
C GLY A 56 -11.56 4.65 3.25
N MET A 57 -12.66 5.27 2.78
CA MET A 57 -12.81 5.54 1.34
C MET A 57 -11.81 6.64 0.92
N ASN A 58 -11.20 6.49 -0.25
CA ASN A 58 -10.45 7.58 -0.89
C ASN A 58 -11.36 8.81 -0.94
N ARG A 59 -10.96 9.92 -0.32
CA ARG A 59 -11.76 11.14 -0.19
C ARG A 59 -12.25 11.66 -1.54
N GLN A 60 -11.51 11.40 -2.63
CA GLN A 60 -11.96 11.76 -3.97
C GLN A 60 -13.10 10.85 -4.45
N VAL A 61 -12.95 9.53 -4.36
CA VAL A 61 -14.02 8.57 -4.70
C VAL A 61 -15.28 8.83 -3.88
N TYR A 62 -15.14 9.13 -2.58
CA TYR A 62 -16.27 9.51 -1.72
C TYR A 62 -17.00 10.75 -2.24
N LYS A 63 -16.24 11.78 -2.65
CA LYS A 63 -16.80 13.00 -3.23
C LYS A 63 -17.50 12.74 -4.56
N ASP A 64 -16.90 11.93 -5.43
CA ASP A 64 -17.44 11.64 -6.77
C ASP A 64 -18.75 10.84 -6.65
N VAL A 65 -18.81 9.85 -5.75
CA VAL A 65 -20.03 9.08 -5.47
C VAL A 65 -21.11 9.97 -4.85
N LYS A 66 -20.74 10.85 -3.89
CA LYS A 66 -21.68 11.83 -3.32
C LYS A 66 -22.22 12.77 -4.39
N ALA A 67 -21.34 13.34 -5.23
CA ALA A 67 -21.73 14.25 -6.30
C ALA A 67 -22.63 13.59 -7.35
N SER A 68 -22.43 12.29 -7.62
CA SER A 68 -23.34 11.50 -8.46
C SER A 68 -24.71 11.34 -7.82
N LEU A 69 -24.80 11.06 -6.52
CA LEU A 69 -26.07 10.92 -5.80
C LEU A 69 -26.82 12.26 -5.72
N GLU A 70 -26.10 13.37 -5.54
CA GLU A 70 -26.64 14.74 -5.56
C GLU A 70 -26.96 15.24 -6.98
N GLY A 71 -26.66 14.47 -8.04
CA GLY A 71 -26.91 14.84 -9.43
C GLY A 71 -26.06 16.01 -9.94
N LYS A 72 -24.92 16.29 -9.30
CA LYS A 72 -24.01 17.42 -9.64
C LYS A 72 -23.02 17.08 -10.76
N GLU A 73 -22.52 15.84 -10.78
CA GLU A 73 -21.51 15.38 -11.74
C GLU A 73 -22.00 14.23 -12.65
N ALA A 74 -23.16 13.65 -12.34
CA ALA A 74 -23.79 12.60 -13.12
C ALA A 74 -25.24 12.97 -13.48
N LEU A 75 -25.77 12.35 -14.53
CA LEU A 75 -27.17 12.52 -14.92
C LEU A 75 -28.09 12.10 -13.76
N PRO A 76 -29.05 12.93 -13.31
CA PRO A 76 -30.01 12.53 -12.29
C PRO A 76 -30.74 11.24 -12.66
N GLY A 77 -30.86 10.33 -11.69
CA GLY A 77 -31.45 8.99 -11.87
C GLY A 77 -30.51 7.93 -12.44
N SER A 78 -29.21 8.19 -12.54
CA SER A 78 -28.21 7.20 -12.99
C SER A 78 -27.40 6.55 -11.86
N PHE A 79 -27.67 6.88 -10.59
CA PHE A 79 -26.83 6.42 -9.47
C PHE A 79 -26.77 4.90 -9.35
N ASP A 80 -27.87 4.18 -9.54
CA ASP A 80 -27.92 2.71 -9.52
C ASP A 80 -27.12 2.06 -10.66
N LEU A 81 -26.91 2.78 -11.76
CA LEU A 81 -26.11 2.31 -12.90
C LEU A 81 -24.61 2.50 -12.67
N LEU A 82 -24.24 3.50 -11.86
CA LEU A 82 -22.85 3.87 -11.56
C LEU A 82 -22.33 3.25 -10.27
N ASN A 83 -23.22 2.93 -9.33
CA ASN A 83 -22.91 2.35 -8.03
C ASN A 83 -23.12 0.82 -8.02
N LEU A 84 -22.28 0.08 -7.30
CA LEU A 84 -22.36 -1.38 -7.20
C LEU A 84 -23.54 -1.88 -6.32
N GLY A 85 -24.20 -0.98 -5.60
CA GLY A 85 -25.33 -1.26 -4.73
C GLY A 85 -24.95 -1.66 -3.31
N ILE A 86 -25.95 -2.16 -2.58
CA ILE A 86 -25.86 -2.60 -1.18
C ILE A 86 -26.20 -4.08 -1.14
N THR A 87 -25.45 -4.89 -0.38
CA THR A 87 -25.79 -6.28 -0.13
C THR A 87 -26.07 -6.52 1.34
N ILE A 88 -27.20 -7.15 1.63
CA ILE A 88 -27.70 -7.42 2.97
C ILE A 88 -27.91 -8.94 3.13
N ILE A 89 -27.48 -9.47 4.27
CA ILE A 89 -27.92 -10.77 4.76
C ILE A 89 -29.10 -10.54 5.69
N ALA A 90 -30.21 -11.22 5.45
CA ALA A 90 -31.44 -11.11 6.21
C ALA A 90 -31.97 -12.50 6.56
N GLU A 91 -32.79 -12.58 7.61
CA GLU A 91 -33.47 -13.81 8.00
C GLU A 91 -34.64 -14.09 7.06
N ASP A 92 -35.50 -13.10 6.84
CA ASP A 92 -36.73 -13.26 6.06
C ASP A 92 -37.19 -11.95 5.41
N ILE A 93 -38.08 -12.06 4.43
CA ILE A 93 -38.78 -10.95 3.79
C ILE A 93 -40.29 -11.19 3.79
N GLU A 94 -41.01 -10.35 4.51
CA GLU A 94 -42.47 -10.29 4.51
C GLU A 94 -42.97 -9.27 3.48
N VAL A 95 -43.90 -9.68 2.62
CA VAL A 95 -44.54 -8.80 1.64
C VAL A 95 -45.74 -8.11 2.29
N ILE A 96 -45.65 -6.80 2.49
CA ILE A 96 -46.74 -5.99 3.06
C ILE A 96 -47.68 -5.51 1.96
N ASP A 97 -47.11 -5.11 0.83
CA ASP A 97 -47.82 -4.70 -0.39
C ASP A 97 -46.92 -4.99 -1.61
N LYS A 98 -47.43 -4.78 -2.83
CA LYS A 98 -46.74 -5.03 -4.11
C LYS A 98 -45.33 -4.43 -4.19
N ARG A 99 -45.10 -3.31 -3.50
CA ARG A 99 -43.83 -2.55 -3.49
C ARG A 99 -43.32 -2.22 -2.09
N VAL A 100 -43.87 -2.86 -1.07
CA VAL A 100 -43.54 -2.60 0.34
C VAL A 100 -43.21 -3.91 1.03
N PHE A 101 -42.01 -4.00 1.58
CA PHE A 101 -41.48 -5.22 2.19
C PHE A 101 -40.97 -4.93 3.60
N ASN A 102 -41.22 -5.84 4.53
CA ASN A 102 -40.50 -5.86 5.80
C ASN A 102 -39.38 -6.89 5.69
N VAL A 103 -38.14 -6.44 5.86
CA VAL A 103 -36.95 -7.29 5.82
C VAL A 103 -36.46 -7.48 7.25
N SER A 104 -36.48 -8.72 7.73
CA SER A 104 -36.03 -9.07 9.08
C SER A 104 -34.53 -9.26 9.08
N ILE A 105 -33.81 -8.35 9.74
CA ILE A 105 -32.35 -8.30 9.71
C ILE A 105 -31.82 -8.53 11.12
N ASP A 106 -30.87 -9.46 11.23
CA ASP A 106 -30.07 -9.68 12.42
C ASP A 106 -28.93 -8.64 12.49
N ASP A 107 -28.82 -7.96 13.64
CA ASP A 107 -27.80 -6.96 13.94
C ASP A 107 -26.36 -7.50 13.75
N ASP A 108 -26.15 -8.81 13.87
CA ASP A 108 -24.83 -9.44 13.69
C ASP A 108 -24.35 -9.51 12.22
N TYR A 109 -25.27 -9.46 11.24
CA TYR A 109 -24.92 -9.64 9.82
C TYR A 109 -25.25 -8.43 8.94
N GLY A 110 -26.51 -8.00 8.96
CA GLY A 110 -27.02 -6.86 8.18
C GLY A 110 -26.35 -6.59 6.84
N ILE A 111 -25.90 -5.35 6.65
CA ILE A 111 -25.16 -4.91 5.46
C ILE A 111 -23.78 -5.57 5.44
N VAL A 112 -23.54 -6.40 4.44
CA VAL A 112 -22.26 -7.09 4.21
C VAL A 112 -21.43 -6.46 3.09
N ASN A 113 -22.01 -5.58 2.26
CA ASN A 113 -21.33 -4.76 1.27
C ASN A 113 -22.16 -3.48 1.00
N GLY A 114 -21.50 -2.37 0.66
CA GLY A 114 -22.16 -1.08 0.42
C GLY A 114 -22.29 -0.20 1.66
N GLY A 115 -21.51 -0.45 2.72
CA GLY A 115 -21.53 0.35 3.95
C GLY A 115 -21.23 1.84 3.72
N HIS A 116 -20.24 2.17 2.87
CA HIS A 116 -19.96 3.56 2.48
C HIS A 116 -21.11 4.20 1.68
N THR A 117 -21.70 3.46 0.75
CA THR A 117 -22.87 3.94 -0.01
C THR A 117 -24.05 4.19 0.91
N THR A 118 -24.26 3.33 1.90
CA THR A 118 -25.29 3.49 2.92
C THR A 118 -25.07 4.75 3.75
N ALA A 119 -23.85 4.97 4.24
CA ALA A 119 -23.50 6.16 5.01
C ALA A 119 -23.70 7.46 4.20
N LEU A 120 -23.32 7.46 2.92
CA LEU A 120 -23.56 8.58 1.99
C LEU A 120 -25.04 8.85 1.78
N ILE A 121 -25.85 7.80 1.62
CA ILE A 121 -27.30 7.94 1.50
C ILE A 121 -27.86 8.55 2.78
N TYR A 122 -27.45 8.10 3.96
CA TYR A 122 -27.90 8.68 5.24
C TYR A 122 -27.51 10.15 5.38
N GLU A 123 -26.26 10.50 5.07
CA GLU A 123 -25.78 11.89 5.06
C GLU A 123 -26.63 12.76 4.12
N CYS A 124 -26.85 12.33 2.88
CA CYS A 124 -27.64 13.09 1.92
C CYS A 124 -29.15 13.09 2.23
N GLN A 125 -29.67 12.09 2.96
CA GLN A 125 -31.05 12.10 3.48
C GLN A 125 -31.20 13.12 4.62
N GLU A 126 -30.17 13.30 5.45
CA GLU A 126 -30.16 14.32 6.51
C GLU A 126 -30.04 15.73 5.95
N ASP A 127 -29.21 15.89 4.90
CA ASP A 127 -29.01 17.16 4.21
C ASP A 127 -30.11 17.49 3.17
N ASP A 128 -31.07 16.58 2.94
CA ASP A 128 -32.08 16.64 1.86
C ASP A 128 -31.47 16.98 0.48
N SER A 129 -30.32 16.36 0.18
CA SER A 129 -29.50 16.69 -1.00
C SER A 129 -29.53 15.64 -2.11
N ILE A 130 -30.26 14.55 -1.93
CA ILE A 130 -30.41 13.49 -2.94
C ILE A 130 -31.23 14.03 -4.12
N ALA A 131 -30.66 13.95 -5.33
CA ALA A 131 -31.37 14.37 -6.54
C ALA A 131 -32.61 13.50 -6.80
N GLU A 132 -33.60 14.07 -7.48
CA GLU A 132 -34.82 13.34 -7.85
C GLU A 132 -34.49 12.17 -8.78
N GLY A 133 -35.24 11.06 -8.62
CA GLY A 133 -35.11 9.88 -9.46
C GLY A 133 -33.93 8.97 -9.13
N GLN A 134 -33.11 9.28 -8.12
CA GLN A 134 -31.99 8.43 -7.73
C GLN A 134 -32.45 7.16 -7.00
N HIS A 135 -31.93 6.02 -7.45
CA HIS A 135 -32.18 4.71 -6.86
C HIS A 135 -30.87 4.04 -6.47
N VAL A 136 -30.94 3.06 -5.59
CA VAL A 136 -29.83 2.15 -5.24
C VAL A 136 -30.30 0.71 -5.41
N GLU A 137 -29.49 -0.13 -6.05
CA GLU A 137 -29.75 -1.57 -6.11
C GLU A 137 -29.40 -2.21 -4.75
N VAL A 138 -30.35 -2.90 -4.14
CA VAL A 138 -30.17 -3.61 -2.86
C VAL A 138 -30.37 -5.10 -3.09
N LYS A 139 -29.30 -5.89 -2.89
CA LYS A 139 -29.33 -7.35 -2.93
C LYS A 139 -29.54 -7.89 -1.54
N ILE A 140 -30.56 -8.72 -1.35
CA ILE A 140 -30.86 -9.34 -0.06
C ILE A 140 -30.76 -10.84 -0.21
N ILE A 141 -30.02 -11.50 0.68
CA ILE A 141 -29.86 -12.95 0.70
C ILE A 141 -30.55 -13.49 1.94
N THR A 142 -31.50 -14.40 1.76
CA THR A 142 -32.28 -15.06 2.82
C THR A 142 -32.15 -16.58 2.74
N GLY A 143 -32.63 -17.27 3.78
CA GLY A 143 -32.69 -18.74 3.83
C GLY A 143 -31.34 -19.41 3.98
N LEU A 144 -30.42 -18.75 4.71
CA LEU A 144 -29.08 -19.25 5.04
C LEU A 144 -29.10 -20.13 6.31
N ASP A 145 -30.15 -20.90 6.54
CA ASP A 145 -30.34 -21.70 7.76
C ASP A 145 -29.82 -23.14 7.58
N GLY A 146 -29.06 -23.65 8.57
CA GLY A 146 -28.52 -25.02 8.54
C GLY A 146 -27.25 -25.23 9.39
N VAL A 147 -26.78 -26.48 9.44
CA VAL A 147 -25.45 -26.85 9.97
C VAL A 147 -24.43 -26.22 9.02
N ASP A 148 -23.64 -25.25 9.49
CA ASP A 148 -22.72 -24.35 8.73
C ASP A 148 -23.28 -22.98 8.26
N SER A 149 -24.48 -22.58 8.69
CA SER A 149 -25.09 -21.27 8.37
C SER A 149 -24.18 -20.07 8.68
N HIS A 150 -23.56 -20.06 9.86
CA HIS A 150 -22.67 -18.97 10.29
C HIS A 150 -21.43 -18.85 9.39
N ASN A 151 -20.79 -19.98 9.06
CA ASN A 151 -19.61 -20.00 8.19
C ASN A 151 -19.95 -19.50 6.78
N LEU A 152 -21.08 -19.94 6.23
CA LEU A 152 -21.54 -19.47 4.92
C LEU A 152 -21.86 -17.97 4.92
N ARG A 153 -22.51 -17.45 5.98
CA ARG A 153 -22.78 -16.02 6.13
C ARG A 153 -21.47 -15.21 6.19
N VAL A 154 -20.47 -15.70 6.91
CA VAL A 154 -19.13 -15.11 6.98
C VAL A 154 -18.40 -15.18 5.63
N ASP A 155 -18.49 -16.29 4.91
CA ASP A 155 -17.86 -16.45 3.58
C ASP A 155 -18.51 -15.59 2.51
N ILE A 156 -19.85 -15.48 2.53
CA ILE A 156 -20.60 -14.55 1.67
C ILE A 156 -20.12 -13.13 1.97
N ALA A 157 -20.07 -12.74 3.23
CA ALA A 157 -19.59 -11.43 3.63
C ALA A 157 -18.15 -11.14 3.17
N ARG A 158 -17.24 -12.10 3.32
CA ARG A 158 -15.87 -11.99 2.80
C ARG A 158 -15.87 -11.84 1.28
N GLY A 159 -16.58 -12.71 0.56
CA GLY A 159 -16.67 -12.69 -0.90
C GLY A 159 -17.28 -11.41 -1.46
N GLN A 160 -18.36 -10.89 -0.87
CA GLN A 160 -18.98 -9.63 -1.31
C GLN A 160 -18.06 -8.42 -1.08
N ASN A 161 -17.22 -8.47 -0.03
CA ASN A 161 -16.22 -7.43 0.25
C ASN A 161 -14.95 -7.53 -0.62
N THR A 162 -14.70 -8.64 -1.32
CA THR A 162 -13.56 -8.74 -2.27
C THR A 162 -13.76 -7.93 -3.57
N GLY A 163 -14.93 -7.31 -3.77
CA GLY A 163 -15.23 -6.42 -4.91
C GLY A 163 -14.47 -5.09 -4.88
N ILE A 164 -13.88 -4.71 -3.74
CA ILE A 164 -12.78 -3.74 -3.65
C ILE A 164 -11.56 -4.56 -3.25
N SER A 165 -10.66 -4.82 -4.20
CA SER A 165 -9.47 -5.65 -3.95
C SER A 165 -8.74 -5.17 -2.69
N VAL A 166 -8.75 -5.98 -1.62
CA VAL A 166 -7.92 -5.73 -0.43
C VAL A 166 -6.49 -5.59 -0.93
N GLN A 167 -5.86 -4.43 -0.71
CA GLN A 167 -4.51 -4.21 -1.19
C GLN A 167 -3.60 -5.33 -0.67
N PRO A 168 -2.73 -5.94 -1.51
CA PRO A 168 -1.92 -7.10 -1.13
C PRO A 168 -1.17 -6.95 0.20
N ARG A 169 -0.77 -5.72 0.57
CA ARG A 169 -0.14 -5.43 1.87
C ARG A 169 -1.01 -5.83 3.07
N SER A 170 -2.32 -5.57 3.04
CA SER A 170 -3.21 -5.91 4.15
C SER A 170 -3.38 -7.43 4.28
N ILE A 171 -3.35 -8.17 3.16
CA ILE A 171 -3.39 -9.63 3.14
C ILE A 171 -2.08 -10.18 3.73
N PHE A 172 -0.94 -9.70 3.25
CA PHE A 172 0.38 -10.12 3.75
C PHE A 172 0.58 -9.83 5.24
N GLU A 173 0.07 -8.70 5.73
CA GLU A 173 0.08 -8.38 7.14
C GLU A 173 -0.80 -9.34 7.98
N LEU A 174 -2.00 -9.68 7.50
CA LEU A 174 -2.85 -10.68 8.17
C LEU A 174 -2.18 -12.06 8.22
N ASP A 175 -1.41 -12.39 7.18
CA ASP A 175 -0.69 -13.64 7.04
C ASP A 175 0.63 -13.71 7.82
N GLY A 176 1.01 -12.61 8.50
CA GLY A 176 2.24 -12.50 9.27
C GLY A 176 3.51 -12.33 8.45
N ALA A 177 3.40 -11.92 7.18
CA ALA A 177 4.56 -11.82 6.27
C ALA A 177 5.58 -10.75 6.71
N PHE A 178 5.14 -9.74 7.46
CA PHE A 178 5.98 -8.63 7.92
C PHE A 178 6.53 -8.79 9.34
N GLU A 179 6.27 -9.91 10.02
CA GLU A 179 6.71 -10.11 11.41
C GLU A 179 8.23 -10.02 11.58
N SER A 180 8.99 -10.52 10.61
CA SER A 180 10.46 -10.39 10.61
C SER A 180 10.90 -8.93 10.53
N ILE A 181 10.29 -8.14 9.64
CA ILE A 181 10.54 -6.71 9.51
C ILE A 181 10.18 -5.96 10.81
N LYS A 182 9.00 -6.24 11.40
CA LYS A 182 8.58 -5.63 12.67
C LYS A 182 9.63 -5.88 13.77
N LYS A 183 10.12 -7.11 13.88
CA LYS A 183 11.16 -7.47 14.86
C LYS A 183 12.47 -6.72 14.64
N ILE A 184 12.86 -6.51 13.38
CA ILE A 184 14.09 -5.76 13.04
C ILE A 184 13.96 -4.30 13.47
N ILE A 185 12.82 -3.67 13.16
CA ILE A 185 12.64 -2.24 13.42
C ILE A 185 12.17 -1.95 14.85
N GLN A 186 11.79 -2.95 15.66
CA GLN A 186 11.11 -2.75 16.95
C GLN A 186 11.82 -1.81 17.95
N LYS A 187 13.14 -1.63 17.81
CA LYS A 187 13.96 -0.78 18.69
C LYS A 187 14.15 0.65 18.16
N GLU A 188 13.71 0.90 16.94
CA GLU A 188 13.79 2.21 16.30
C GLU A 188 12.68 3.12 16.80
N ASP A 189 12.99 4.40 17.00
CA ASP A 189 12.03 5.41 17.48
C ASP A 189 10.89 5.68 16.49
N TRP A 190 11.11 5.38 15.21
CA TRP A 190 10.14 5.49 14.13
C TRP A 190 9.38 4.20 13.83
N ALA A 191 9.60 3.11 14.58
CA ALA A 191 8.96 1.81 14.32
C ALA A 191 7.42 1.91 14.25
N GLU A 192 6.84 2.68 15.17
CA GLU A 192 5.40 2.93 15.26
C GLU A 192 4.87 3.83 14.14
N ASP A 193 5.74 4.48 13.37
CA ASP A 193 5.37 5.29 12.22
C ASP A 193 5.27 4.47 10.92
N VAL A 194 5.46 3.15 10.98
CA VAL A 194 5.31 2.26 9.84
C VAL A 194 3.87 1.73 9.75
N GLY A 195 3.22 1.98 8.62
CA GLY A 195 1.91 1.44 8.28
C GLY A 195 2.03 0.12 7.52
N PHE A 196 1.48 -0.95 8.10
CA PHE A 196 1.51 -2.31 7.54
C PHE A 196 0.21 -2.65 6.81
N LYS A 197 -0.91 -2.02 7.21
CA LYS A 197 -2.25 -2.22 6.64
C LYS A 197 -2.71 -1.00 5.87
N GLU A 198 -3.72 -1.20 5.03
CA GLU A 198 -4.33 -0.11 4.27
C GLU A 198 -4.88 1.03 5.12
N SER A 199 -5.51 0.67 6.22
CA SER A 199 -6.10 1.57 7.21
C SER A 199 -5.07 2.40 7.99
N ASP A 200 -3.79 2.04 7.95
CA ASP A 200 -2.78 2.66 8.80
C ASP A 200 -2.42 4.05 8.26
N LYS A 201 -2.89 5.09 8.95
CA LYS A 201 -2.54 6.49 8.67
C LYS A 201 -1.21 6.84 9.32
N LYS A 202 -0.15 6.19 8.85
CA LYS A 202 1.21 6.30 9.37
C LYS A 202 2.12 6.99 8.33
N ASP A 203 3.24 7.56 8.78
CA ASP A 203 4.12 8.38 7.94
C ASP A 203 4.98 7.54 6.97
N ILE A 204 5.34 6.32 7.37
CA ILE A 204 6.14 5.38 6.58
C ILE A 204 5.23 4.26 6.09
N ASP A 205 5.34 3.93 4.81
CA ASP A 205 4.63 2.80 4.23
C ASP A 205 5.56 1.57 4.21
N ILE A 206 5.09 0.39 4.62
CA ILE A 206 5.87 -0.86 4.59
C ILE A 206 6.49 -1.15 3.21
N ARG A 207 5.86 -0.70 2.12
CA ARG A 207 6.40 -0.84 0.77
C ARG A 207 7.74 -0.11 0.59
N GLU A 208 8.02 0.92 1.36
CA GLU A 208 9.33 1.58 1.37
C GLU A 208 10.42 0.62 1.86
N LEU A 209 10.20 -0.05 2.98
CA LEU A 209 11.13 -1.02 3.57
C LEU A 209 11.33 -2.22 2.62
N VAL A 210 10.25 -2.74 2.03
CA VAL A 210 10.34 -3.84 1.05
C VAL A 210 11.08 -3.41 -0.22
N SER A 211 10.83 -2.18 -0.72
CA SER A 211 11.59 -1.66 -1.86
C SER A 211 13.08 -1.49 -1.52
N VAL A 212 13.43 -1.13 -0.30
CA VAL A 212 14.83 -1.03 0.14
C VAL A 212 15.52 -2.40 0.11
N LEU A 213 14.84 -3.46 0.55
CA LEU A 213 15.34 -4.83 0.40
C LEU A 213 15.51 -5.22 -1.08
N GLU A 214 14.54 -4.88 -1.93
CA GLU A 214 14.62 -5.12 -3.39
C GLU A 214 15.84 -4.44 -4.02
N LEU A 215 16.21 -3.24 -3.57
CA LEU A 215 17.39 -2.53 -4.09
C LEU A 215 18.69 -3.27 -3.79
N MET A 216 18.75 -3.99 -2.66
CA MET A 216 19.93 -4.74 -2.20
C MET A 216 19.93 -6.20 -2.64
N ASN A 217 18.86 -6.68 -3.26
CA ASN A 217 18.68 -8.08 -3.64
C ASN A 217 19.62 -8.50 -4.80
N VAL A 218 20.86 -8.87 -4.48
CA VAL A 218 21.84 -9.33 -5.47
C VAL A 218 21.53 -10.73 -6.01
N THR A 219 20.56 -11.44 -5.45
CA THR A 219 20.05 -12.72 -6.00
C THR A 219 19.23 -12.46 -7.26
N ASP A 220 18.28 -11.52 -7.19
CA ASP A 220 17.44 -11.12 -8.33
C ASP A 220 18.14 -10.18 -9.31
N PHE A 221 19.15 -9.44 -8.83
CA PHE A 221 19.92 -8.45 -9.57
C PHE A 221 21.44 -8.66 -9.39
N PRO A 222 22.01 -9.77 -9.90
CA PRO A 222 23.42 -10.08 -9.73
C PRO A 222 24.37 -8.97 -10.19
N ILE A 223 25.46 -8.76 -9.46
CA ILE A 223 26.44 -7.68 -9.73
C ILE A 223 27.10 -7.80 -11.12
N ARG A 224 27.13 -9.01 -11.68
CA ARG A 224 27.67 -9.31 -13.01
C ARG A 224 26.68 -9.06 -14.15
N ASP A 225 25.40 -8.87 -13.84
CA ASP A 225 24.34 -8.65 -14.83
C ASP A 225 24.07 -7.16 -15.05
N THR A 226 23.31 -6.84 -16.10
CA THR A 226 22.86 -5.51 -16.49
C THR A 226 21.45 -5.19 -15.96
N LYS A 227 20.82 -6.14 -15.27
CA LYS A 227 19.49 -5.99 -14.69
C LYS A 227 19.55 -5.12 -13.43
N HIS A 228 18.65 -4.15 -13.34
CA HIS A 228 18.57 -3.20 -12.23
C HIS A 228 17.19 -3.24 -11.56
N PRO A 229 17.10 -2.98 -10.23
CA PRO A 229 15.86 -3.00 -9.45
C PRO A 229 14.97 -1.77 -9.69
N ILE A 230 14.72 -1.41 -10.95
CA ILE A 230 13.95 -0.21 -11.34
C ILE A 230 12.52 -0.27 -10.81
N ALA A 231 11.93 -1.47 -10.74
CA ALA A 231 10.58 -1.69 -10.20
C ALA A 231 10.44 -1.24 -8.74
N ALA A 232 11.54 -1.23 -7.96
CA ALA A 232 11.56 -0.70 -6.60
C ALA A 232 11.12 0.76 -6.54
N TYR A 233 11.37 1.54 -7.61
CA TYR A 233 10.86 2.90 -7.80
C TYR A 233 9.60 2.94 -8.66
N GLU A 234 9.61 2.31 -9.83
CA GLU A 234 8.57 2.46 -10.87
C GLU A 234 7.20 1.92 -10.43
N LYS A 235 7.19 0.81 -9.68
CA LYS A 235 5.96 0.10 -9.31
C LYS A 235 6.13 -0.60 -7.99
N TRP A 236 5.94 0.13 -6.87
CA TRP A 236 6.16 -0.40 -5.50
C TRP A 236 5.28 -1.60 -5.15
N SER A 237 4.22 -1.88 -5.92
CA SER A 237 3.43 -3.11 -5.79
C SER A 237 4.15 -4.36 -6.29
N ALA A 238 5.15 -4.24 -7.17
CA ALA A 238 5.90 -5.37 -7.69
C ALA A 238 6.88 -5.98 -6.65
N PRO A 239 7.74 -5.19 -5.96
CA PRO A 239 8.54 -5.71 -4.84
C PRO A 239 7.67 -6.28 -3.72
N LEU A 240 6.57 -5.61 -3.38
CA LEU A 240 5.63 -6.09 -2.37
C LEU A 240 5.04 -7.46 -2.74
N LYS A 241 4.62 -7.62 -4.00
CA LYS A 241 4.08 -8.89 -4.50
C LYS A 241 5.13 -9.99 -4.42
N LYS A 242 6.36 -9.74 -4.90
CA LYS A 242 7.46 -10.70 -4.82
C LYS A 242 7.78 -11.10 -3.39
N PHE A 243 7.81 -10.13 -2.46
CA PHE A 243 8.03 -10.39 -1.04
C PHE A 243 6.97 -11.33 -0.45
N GLY A 244 5.70 -11.10 -0.78
CA GLY A 244 4.60 -11.95 -0.37
C GLY A 244 4.66 -13.35 -1.00
N GLU A 245 4.91 -13.45 -2.30
CA GLU A 245 5.08 -14.74 -3.01
C GLU A 245 6.26 -15.55 -2.45
N ASP A 246 7.38 -14.89 -2.13
CA ASP A 246 8.54 -15.51 -1.48
C ASP A 246 8.21 -16.00 -0.05
N PHE A 247 7.45 -15.20 0.71
CA PHE A 247 6.95 -15.60 2.02
C PHE A 247 6.00 -16.80 1.95
N GLU A 248 5.01 -16.78 1.05
CA GLU A 248 4.06 -17.87 0.87
C GLU A 248 4.74 -19.18 0.44
N LYS A 249 5.62 -19.10 -0.56
CA LYS A 249 6.35 -20.25 -1.10
C LYS A 249 7.23 -20.93 -0.04
N HIS A 250 7.80 -20.14 0.87
CA HIS A 250 8.73 -20.63 1.89
C HIS A 250 8.17 -20.50 3.32
N ARG A 251 6.83 -20.51 3.48
CA ARG A 251 6.17 -20.34 4.78
C ARG A 251 6.67 -21.33 5.84
N ASN A 252 6.93 -22.58 5.44
CA ASN A 252 7.43 -23.63 6.32
C ASN A 252 8.97 -23.71 6.39
N LYS A 253 9.68 -22.88 5.62
CA LYS A 253 11.13 -22.85 5.55
C LYS A 253 11.66 -21.41 5.44
N PRO A 254 11.55 -20.60 6.51
CA PRO A 254 11.87 -19.17 6.44
C PRO A 254 13.31 -18.86 6.02
N HIS A 255 14.26 -19.77 6.24
CA HIS A 255 15.65 -19.63 5.84
C HIS A 255 15.88 -19.74 4.32
N GLU A 256 14.93 -20.30 3.56
CA GLU A 256 14.99 -20.36 2.09
C GLU A 256 14.42 -19.09 1.42
N ARG A 257 13.86 -18.15 2.20
CA ARG A 257 13.29 -16.89 1.67
C ARG A 257 14.39 -15.98 1.14
N THR A 258 14.26 -15.59 -0.13
CA THR A 258 15.20 -14.65 -0.76
C THR A 258 15.22 -13.31 -0.03
N TYR A 259 14.07 -12.74 0.33
CA TYR A 259 14.04 -11.43 1.00
C TYR A 259 14.58 -11.49 2.43
N ALA A 260 14.41 -12.62 3.12
CA ALA A 260 14.94 -12.79 4.48
C ALA A 260 16.48 -12.75 4.50
N ALA A 261 17.14 -13.18 3.42
CA ALA A 261 18.59 -13.08 3.30
C ALA A 261 19.09 -11.63 3.36
N PHE A 262 18.30 -10.65 2.92
CA PHE A 262 18.68 -9.23 2.87
C PHE A 262 18.21 -8.40 4.07
N GLU A 263 17.36 -8.96 4.91
CA GLU A 263 16.84 -8.31 6.12
C GLU A 263 17.93 -7.73 7.06
N PRO A 264 19.10 -8.38 7.27
CA PRO A 264 20.18 -7.81 8.09
C PRO A 264 20.68 -6.45 7.61
N LEU A 265 20.51 -6.12 6.33
CA LEU A 265 20.96 -4.85 5.75
C LEU A 265 19.94 -3.72 5.92
N LEU A 266 18.68 -4.02 6.27
CA LEU A 266 17.53 -3.11 6.17
C LEU A 266 17.77 -1.76 6.86
N LEU A 267 18.15 -1.77 8.14
CA LEU A 267 18.33 -0.54 8.93
C LEU A 267 19.47 0.32 8.38
N ASP A 268 20.56 -0.31 7.95
CA ASP A 268 21.73 0.37 7.40
C ASP A 268 21.44 0.95 6.02
N THR A 269 20.71 0.23 5.17
CA THR A 269 20.27 0.77 3.88
C THR A 269 19.32 1.97 4.05
N LEU A 270 18.43 1.95 5.04
CA LEU A 270 17.56 3.10 5.37
C LEU A 270 18.37 4.31 5.89
N LYS A 271 19.41 4.09 6.70
CA LYS A 271 20.33 5.17 7.11
C LYS A 271 21.07 5.77 5.91
N LEU A 272 21.59 4.92 5.02
CA LEU A 272 22.25 5.38 3.79
C LEU A 272 21.28 6.17 2.90
N TYR A 273 20.02 5.75 2.83
CA TYR A 273 18.98 6.47 2.10
C TYR A 273 18.79 7.89 2.62
N ASP A 274 18.73 8.10 3.94
CA ASP A 274 18.63 9.44 4.53
C ASP A 274 19.87 10.29 4.24
N HIS A 275 21.07 9.71 4.38
CA HIS A 275 22.33 10.37 4.02
C HIS A 275 22.33 10.84 2.56
N ILE A 276 21.96 9.96 1.61
CA ILE A 276 21.88 10.31 0.19
C ILE A 276 20.94 11.49 -0.01
N ARG A 277 19.73 11.41 0.55
CA ARG A 277 18.70 12.43 0.33
C ARG A 277 19.03 13.78 0.95
N ARG A 278 19.75 13.79 2.05
CA ARG A 278 20.18 15.01 2.74
C ARG A 278 21.44 15.60 2.11
N ASP A 279 22.47 14.79 1.94
CA ASP A 279 23.79 15.26 1.50
C ASP A 279 23.79 15.71 0.04
N PHE A 280 22.93 15.13 -0.82
CA PHE A 280 22.89 15.46 -2.25
C PHE A 280 22.83 16.96 -2.51
N LEU A 281 22.04 17.71 -1.74
CA LEU A 281 21.86 19.15 -1.95
C LEU A 281 23.17 19.92 -1.71
N ARG A 282 23.84 19.61 -0.60
CA ARG A 282 25.13 20.19 -0.23
C ARG A 282 26.19 19.80 -1.25
N VAL A 283 26.33 18.51 -1.54
CA VAL A 283 27.33 17.99 -2.49
C VAL A 283 27.13 18.57 -3.88
N TYR A 284 25.87 18.71 -4.34
CA TYR A 284 25.58 19.36 -5.62
C TYR A 284 26.03 20.82 -5.63
N ASN A 285 25.73 21.59 -4.59
CA ASN A 285 26.15 22.99 -4.54
C ASN A 285 27.68 23.12 -4.51
N ASP A 286 28.34 22.30 -3.70
CA ASP A 286 29.80 22.32 -3.51
C ASP A 286 30.56 21.87 -4.76
N THR A 287 30.07 20.82 -5.44
CA THR A 287 30.78 20.19 -6.58
C THR A 287 30.46 20.87 -7.90
N ILE A 288 29.21 21.29 -8.09
CA ILE A 288 28.71 21.74 -9.40
C ILE A 288 28.63 23.28 -9.50
N GLY A 289 28.55 23.99 -8.37
CA GLY A 289 28.43 25.46 -8.37
C GLY A 289 27.03 25.96 -8.76
N GLY A 290 25.97 25.28 -8.32
CA GLY A 290 24.57 25.63 -8.64
C GLY A 290 23.67 25.80 -7.41
N ARG A 291 22.34 25.89 -7.65
CA ARG A 291 21.31 25.87 -6.60
C ARG A 291 20.51 24.57 -6.69
N ALA A 292 20.95 23.54 -5.97
CA ALA A 292 20.31 22.23 -5.95
C ALA A 292 18.80 22.31 -5.64
N GLY A 293 18.43 23.24 -4.76
CA GLY A 293 17.04 23.46 -4.35
C GLY A 293 16.08 23.93 -5.45
N ASN A 294 16.59 24.28 -6.64
CA ASN A 294 15.78 24.62 -7.82
C ASN A 294 15.58 23.44 -8.79
N LEU A 295 16.23 22.30 -8.54
CA LEU A 295 16.05 21.10 -9.36
C LEU A 295 14.69 20.48 -9.06
N ARG A 296 13.97 20.02 -10.08
CA ARG A 296 12.69 19.32 -9.91
C ARG A 296 12.83 17.97 -9.22
N ILE A 297 14.05 17.42 -9.20
CA ILE A 297 14.42 16.21 -8.44
C ILE A 297 14.65 16.48 -6.94
N VAL A 298 14.56 17.73 -6.49
CA VAL A 298 14.59 18.13 -5.09
C VAL A 298 13.18 18.61 -4.71
N GLU A 299 12.59 17.98 -3.71
CA GLU A 299 11.29 18.37 -3.18
C GLU A 299 11.44 19.35 -2.01
N LYS A 300 10.47 20.25 -1.86
CA LYS A 300 10.37 21.22 -0.77
C LYS A 300 9.24 20.81 0.17
N ALA A 301 9.47 20.91 1.46
CA ALA A 301 8.47 20.57 2.45
C ALA A 301 7.30 21.57 2.34
N PRO A 302 6.04 21.11 2.38
CA PRO A 302 4.90 22.00 2.32
C PRO A 302 4.84 22.85 3.61
N PRO A 303 4.42 24.13 3.52
CA PRO A 303 4.37 25.03 4.68
C PRO A 303 3.59 24.45 5.88
N SER A 304 2.59 23.60 5.62
CA SER A 304 1.74 22.96 6.63
C SER A 304 2.37 21.78 7.37
N ARG A 305 3.39 21.12 6.81
CA ARG A 305 4.08 19.97 7.45
C ARG A 305 5.41 20.36 8.10
N GLY A 306 5.86 21.61 7.96
CA GLY A 306 7.14 22.05 8.49
C GLY A 306 8.31 21.56 7.64
N ARG A 307 9.23 20.79 8.25
CA ARG A 307 10.47 20.30 7.62
C ARG A 307 10.41 18.79 7.39
N PHE A 308 11.18 18.29 6.42
CA PHE A 308 11.40 16.86 6.26
C PHE A 308 12.30 16.33 7.36
N GLN A 309 11.87 15.23 7.96
CA GLN A 309 12.65 14.46 8.92
C GLN A 309 13.50 13.40 8.22
N PHE A 310 14.70 13.17 8.75
CA PHE A 310 15.65 12.14 8.34
C PHE A 310 15.86 11.17 9.51
N ARG A 311 14.77 10.48 9.84
CA ARG A 311 14.62 9.69 11.07
C ARG A 311 15.43 8.40 11.08
N TYR A 312 15.75 7.82 9.92
CA TYR A 312 16.52 6.59 9.84
C TYR A 312 17.98 6.81 10.25
N ALA A 313 18.58 7.90 9.75
CA ALA A 313 19.95 8.29 10.10
C ALA A 313 20.05 9.29 11.27
N LYS A 314 18.90 9.72 11.83
CA LYS A 314 18.80 10.70 12.92
C LYS A 314 19.55 11.99 12.60
N LEU A 315 19.42 12.46 11.35
CA LEU A 315 20.00 13.73 10.90
C LEU A 315 19.05 14.88 11.25
N ASP A 316 19.59 16.09 11.35
CA ASP A 316 18.78 17.29 11.52
C ASP A 316 17.70 17.37 10.43
N ASP A 317 16.58 18.02 10.71
CA ASP A 317 15.55 18.23 9.69
C ASP A 317 16.04 19.16 8.56
N HIS A 318 15.38 19.12 7.39
CA HIS A 318 15.60 20.07 6.29
C HIS A 318 14.28 20.51 5.67
N ASP A 319 14.24 21.72 5.12
CA ASP A 319 13.12 22.19 4.29
C ASP A 319 13.09 21.55 2.89
N GLN A 320 14.18 20.89 2.48
CA GLN A 320 14.33 20.27 1.16
C GLN A 320 14.98 18.89 1.23
N ARG A 321 14.61 17.98 0.34
CA ARG A 321 15.30 16.67 0.21
C ARG A 321 15.27 16.15 -1.21
N LEU A 322 16.14 15.20 -1.51
CA LEU A 322 16.11 14.51 -2.80
C LEU A 322 14.83 13.66 -2.93
N THR A 323 14.19 13.71 -4.10
CA THR A 323 13.05 12.85 -4.45
C THR A 323 13.46 11.38 -4.53
N LYS A 324 12.50 10.47 -4.34
CA LYS A 324 12.74 9.03 -4.48
C LYS A 324 13.28 8.65 -5.87
N GLY A 325 12.80 9.32 -6.93
CA GLY A 325 13.21 9.04 -8.31
C GLY A 325 14.69 9.31 -8.59
N ALA A 326 15.31 10.25 -7.87
CA ALA A 326 16.76 10.46 -7.94
C ALA A 326 17.53 9.65 -6.89
N ALA A 327 16.94 9.43 -5.71
CA ALA A 327 17.62 8.74 -4.61
C ALA A 327 17.73 7.22 -4.82
N TYR A 328 16.71 6.56 -5.39
CA TYR A 328 16.68 5.09 -5.54
C TYR A 328 17.75 4.57 -6.51
N PRO A 329 18.00 5.20 -7.67
CA PRO A 329 19.12 4.82 -8.54
C PRO A 329 20.48 4.88 -7.83
N ILE A 330 20.72 5.95 -7.07
CA ILE A 330 21.96 6.14 -6.30
C ILE A 330 22.06 5.09 -5.20
N LEU A 331 21.01 4.92 -4.39
CA LEU A 331 20.98 3.93 -3.31
C LEU A 331 21.17 2.51 -3.86
N GLY A 332 20.46 2.15 -4.92
CA GLY A 332 20.55 0.84 -5.56
C GLY A 332 21.91 0.55 -6.21
N ALA A 333 22.75 1.57 -6.46
CA ALA A 333 24.12 1.39 -6.91
C ALA A 333 25.02 0.80 -5.80
N PHE A 334 24.71 1.07 -4.53
CA PHE A 334 25.47 0.54 -3.39
C PHE A 334 25.27 -0.97 -3.15
N ARG A 335 24.37 -1.63 -3.89
CA ARG A 335 24.31 -3.10 -3.90
C ARG A 335 25.61 -3.77 -4.37
N ASN A 336 26.53 -3.02 -5.00
CA ASN A 336 27.90 -3.48 -5.27
C ASN A 336 28.70 -3.84 -4.00
N PHE A 337 28.34 -3.29 -2.84
CA PHE A 337 28.95 -3.64 -1.56
C PHE A 337 28.30 -4.86 -0.90
N VAL A 338 27.25 -5.44 -1.48
CA VAL A 338 26.53 -6.56 -0.86
C VAL A 338 27.21 -7.87 -1.23
N VAL A 339 27.55 -8.66 -0.22
CA VAL A 339 28.10 -10.02 -0.35
C VAL A 339 27.21 -11.01 0.40
N MET A 340 27.10 -12.23 -0.10
CA MET A 340 26.38 -13.31 0.57
C MET A 340 27.35 -14.10 1.44
N ASN A 341 27.04 -14.26 2.72
CA ASN A 341 27.79 -15.13 3.62
C ASN A 341 27.45 -16.59 3.29
N GLU A 342 28.44 -17.38 2.89
CA GLU A 342 28.25 -18.77 2.47
C GLU A 342 27.78 -19.70 3.61
N GLN A 343 28.07 -19.36 4.86
CA GLN A 343 27.71 -20.18 6.03
C GLN A 343 26.29 -19.88 6.51
N SER A 344 25.92 -18.60 6.59
CA SER A 344 24.60 -18.20 7.10
C SER A 344 23.54 -18.07 6.00
N GLY A 345 23.95 -17.89 4.74
CA GLY A 345 23.07 -17.54 3.63
C GLY A 345 22.54 -16.11 3.70
N LEU A 346 23.04 -15.28 4.63
CA LEU A 346 22.61 -13.90 4.84
C LEU A 346 23.51 -12.91 4.10
N ALA A 347 22.94 -11.78 3.72
CA ALA A 347 23.65 -10.69 3.06
C ALA A 347 24.38 -9.81 4.09
N GLU A 348 25.59 -9.39 3.73
CA GLU A 348 26.46 -8.55 4.55
C GLU A 348 27.07 -7.43 3.71
N TRP A 349 27.43 -6.31 4.36
CA TRP A 349 28.19 -5.24 3.72
C TRP A 349 29.68 -5.61 3.64
N GLN A 350 30.23 -5.58 2.45
CA GLN A 350 31.67 -5.74 2.23
C GLN A 350 32.43 -4.61 2.92
N GLY A 351 33.22 -4.98 3.94
CA GLY A 351 33.95 -4.03 4.78
C GLY A 351 33.09 -3.34 5.85
N GLY A 352 31.87 -3.82 6.08
CA GLY A 352 30.94 -3.25 7.06
C GLY A 352 30.26 -1.96 6.61
N PHE A 353 29.23 -1.54 7.34
CA PHE A 353 28.42 -0.37 6.97
C PHE A 353 29.20 0.96 7.08
N ASP A 354 30.16 1.07 7.99
CA ASP A 354 31.02 2.26 8.09
C ASP A 354 31.83 2.49 6.81
N ASN A 355 32.30 1.41 6.16
CA ASN A 355 32.95 1.50 4.86
C ASN A 355 31.98 2.00 3.78
N VAL A 356 30.73 1.54 3.81
CA VAL A 356 29.69 1.98 2.87
C VAL A 356 29.41 3.48 3.03
N LEU A 357 29.29 3.98 4.27
CA LEU A 357 29.11 5.42 4.54
C LEU A 357 30.33 6.25 4.15
N ALA A 358 31.55 5.76 4.42
CA ALA A 358 32.77 6.42 3.96
C ALA A 358 32.84 6.48 2.43
N SER A 359 32.46 5.39 1.77
CA SER A 359 32.40 5.28 0.31
C SER A 359 31.35 6.21 -0.30
N TRP A 360 30.19 6.37 0.34
CA TRP A 360 29.21 7.40 -0.04
C TRP A 360 29.83 8.79 -0.04
N LYS A 361 30.54 9.18 1.03
CA LYS A 361 31.17 10.50 1.12
C LYS A 361 32.22 10.72 0.01
N ALA A 362 32.99 9.69 -0.33
CA ALA A 362 33.99 9.75 -1.38
C ALA A 362 33.36 9.82 -2.79
N LEU A 363 32.33 9.02 -3.04
CA LEU A 363 31.68 8.90 -4.36
C LEU A 363 30.62 9.96 -4.63
N ALA A 364 30.07 10.61 -3.60
CA ALA A 364 28.95 11.53 -3.75
C ALA A 364 29.18 12.61 -4.83
N PRO A 365 30.36 13.29 -4.93
CA PRO A 365 30.60 14.27 -5.99
C PRO A 365 30.41 13.71 -7.40
N GLU A 366 30.91 12.50 -7.66
CA GLU A 366 30.83 11.85 -8.97
C GLU A 366 29.41 11.38 -9.28
N LEU A 367 28.75 10.71 -8.32
CA LEU A 367 27.36 10.25 -8.48
C LEU A 367 26.38 11.43 -8.69
N VAL A 368 26.63 12.55 -8.02
CA VAL A 368 25.86 13.79 -8.19
C VAL A 368 26.09 14.40 -9.57
N GLN A 369 27.33 14.40 -10.07
CA GLN A 369 27.66 14.86 -11.42
C GLN A 369 27.01 13.98 -12.49
N GLU A 370 27.00 12.66 -12.33
CA GLU A 370 26.30 11.75 -13.24
C GLU A 370 24.80 11.96 -13.24
N THR A 371 24.22 12.16 -12.05
CA THR A 371 22.80 12.51 -11.91
C THR A 371 22.49 13.82 -12.62
N LYS A 372 23.37 14.82 -12.50
CA LYS A 372 23.27 16.10 -13.21
C LYS A 372 23.33 15.90 -14.73
N GLN A 373 24.20 15.03 -15.22
CA GLN A 373 24.29 14.74 -16.65
C GLN A 373 23.01 14.04 -17.14
N ALA A 374 22.52 13.04 -16.41
CA ALA A 374 21.27 12.38 -16.73
C ALA A 374 20.08 13.36 -16.83
N ILE A 375 19.90 14.26 -15.86
CA ILE A 375 18.81 15.26 -15.94
C ILE A 375 18.94 16.23 -17.12
N ARG A 376 20.16 16.44 -17.65
CA ARG A 376 20.37 17.23 -18.88
C ARG A 376 19.94 16.45 -20.12
N ASP A 377 20.25 15.16 -20.16
CA ASP A 377 20.02 14.32 -21.34
C ASP A 377 18.55 13.91 -21.51
N ILE A 378 17.88 13.57 -20.41
CA ILE A 378 16.50 13.03 -20.44
C ILE A 378 15.45 13.97 -19.82
N GLY A 379 15.90 15.14 -19.36
CA GLY A 379 15.06 16.14 -18.70
C GLY A 379 15.00 16.01 -17.18
N ASN A 380 14.76 17.15 -16.53
CA ASN A 380 14.73 17.29 -15.09
C ASN A 380 13.35 16.90 -14.53
N ALA A 381 12.98 15.62 -14.61
CA ALA A 381 11.74 15.09 -14.04
C ALA A 381 12.03 13.86 -13.17
N PRO A 382 11.59 13.82 -11.89
CA PRO A 382 11.87 12.70 -10.99
C PRO A 382 11.48 11.34 -11.54
N ASP A 383 10.30 11.27 -12.18
CA ASP A 383 9.75 10.03 -12.73
C ASP A 383 10.57 9.50 -13.92
N SER A 384 10.89 10.38 -14.86
CA SER A 384 11.76 10.04 -16.00
C SER A 384 13.13 9.56 -15.52
N LEU A 385 13.72 10.22 -14.53
CA LEU A 385 15.03 9.88 -14.00
C LEU A 385 15.01 8.52 -13.29
N GLY A 386 14.03 8.29 -12.41
CA GLY A 386 13.93 7.05 -11.64
C GLY A 386 13.59 5.82 -12.49
N LYS A 387 13.03 5.99 -13.69
CA LYS A 387 12.76 4.90 -14.65
C LYS A 387 13.86 4.72 -15.70
N ASN A 388 14.85 5.61 -15.75
CA ASN A 388 15.84 5.59 -16.82
C ASN A 388 16.93 4.53 -16.61
N ARG A 389 16.89 3.46 -17.41
CA ARG A 389 17.85 2.34 -17.34
C ARG A 389 19.32 2.77 -17.41
N ASN A 390 19.65 3.74 -18.27
CA ASN A 390 21.04 4.19 -18.43
C ASN A 390 21.56 4.91 -17.19
N HIS A 391 20.71 5.70 -16.52
CA HIS A 391 21.06 6.37 -15.28
C HIS A 391 21.39 5.36 -14.17
N TRP A 392 20.55 4.34 -13.98
CA TRP A 392 20.83 3.24 -13.05
C TRP A 392 22.13 2.51 -13.39
N ALA A 393 22.35 2.21 -14.68
CA ALA A 393 23.53 1.49 -15.14
C ALA A 393 24.83 2.28 -14.94
N ASN A 394 24.80 3.59 -15.18
CA ASN A 394 25.98 4.44 -15.01
C ASN A 394 26.36 4.56 -13.53
N LEU A 395 25.40 4.93 -12.66
CA LEU A 395 25.65 5.00 -11.22
C LEU A 395 26.15 3.66 -10.66
N PHE A 396 25.54 2.56 -11.10
CA PHE A 396 25.96 1.22 -10.69
C PHE A 396 27.38 0.89 -11.13
N LYS A 397 27.79 1.25 -12.35
CA LYS A 397 29.16 1.04 -12.84
C LYS A 397 30.17 1.86 -12.05
N THR A 398 29.84 3.11 -11.72
CA THR A 398 30.73 4.01 -10.97
C THR A 398 30.99 3.50 -9.57
N VAL A 399 29.93 3.09 -8.84
CA VAL A 399 30.11 2.43 -7.55
C VAL A 399 30.89 1.11 -7.70
N LYS A 400 30.59 0.31 -8.73
CA LYS A 400 31.30 -0.97 -8.98
C LYS A 400 32.80 -0.77 -9.19
N LEU A 401 33.20 0.20 -10.01
CA LEU A 401 34.62 0.51 -10.26
C LEU A 401 35.33 0.89 -8.96
N TYR A 402 34.69 1.71 -8.13
CA TYR A 402 35.22 2.09 -6.84
C TYR A 402 35.37 0.91 -5.86
N VAL A 403 34.37 0.02 -5.77
CA VAL A 403 34.49 -1.20 -4.94
C VAL A 403 35.64 -2.08 -5.42
N MET A 404 35.78 -2.27 -6.74
CA MET A 404 36.88 -3.04 -7.30
C MET A 404 38.25 -2.42 -7.00
N GLN A 405 38.34 -1.08 -7.04
CA GLN A 405 39.58 -0.38 -6.70
C GLN A 405 39.92 -0.51 -5.21
N GLN A 406 38.95 -0.36 -4.31
CA GLN A 406 39.17 -0.60 -2.87
C GLN A 406 39.68 -2.02 -2.59
N GLN A 407 39.13 -3.02 -3.29
CA GLN A 407 39.60 -4.40 -3.17
C GLN A 407 41.06 -4.52 -3.61
N LEU A 408 41.41 -3.99 -4.79
CA LEU A 408 42.79 -4.02 -5.29
C LEU A 408 43.77 -3.32 -4.34
N ASP A 409 43.40 -2.18 -3.77
CA ASP A 409 44.23 -1.44 -2.82
C ASP A 409 44.43 -2.21 -1.51
N SER A 410 43.41 -2.95 -1.04
CA SER A 410 43.52 -3.83 0.13
C SER A 410 44.45 -5.03 -0.10
N TYR A 411 44.46 -5.60 -1.32
CA TYR A 411 45.40 -6.67 -1.68
C TYR A 411 46.84 -6.14 -1.83
N GLY A 412 47.01 -4.95 -2.42
CA GLY A 412 48.33 -4.34 -2.64
C GLY A 412 49.03 -3.83 -1.37
N SER A 413 48.28 -3.58 -0.29
CA SER A 413 48.80 -3.18 1.02
C SER A 413 49.14 -4.36 1.94
N GLY A 414 48.53 -5.54 1.73
CA GLY A 414 48.88 -6.77 2.45
C GLY A 414 50.17 -7.46 1.96
N GLY A 415 50.54 -7.28 0.68
CA GLY A 415 51.71 -7.92 0.06
C GLY A 415 53.06 -7.22 0.27
N ARG A 416 53.15 -6.18 1.12
CA ARG A 416 54.42 -5.48 1.44
C ARG A 416 55.00 -5.86 2.81
N HIS A 417 54.44 -6.88 3.47
CA HIS A 417 54.90 -7.41 4.75
C HIS A 417 55.16 -8.91 4.71
N GLU A 418 55.76 -9.40 3.61
CA GLU A 418 56.45 -10.70 3.57
C GLU A 418 57.91 -10.52 3.16
#